data_AF-A0A0D9ARG4-F1
#
_entry.id   AF-A0A0D9ARG4-F1
#
_cell.length_a   1.000
_cell.length_b   1.000
_cell.length_c   1.000
_cell.angle_alpha   90.00
_cell.angle_beta   90.00
_cell.angle_gamma   90.00
#
_symmetry.space_group_name_H-M   'P 1'
#
loop_
_entity.id
_entity.type
_entity.pdbx_description
1 polymer ?
#
loop_
_entity_poly.entity_id
_entity_poly.type
_entity_poly.pdbx_seq_one_letter_code
_entity_poly.pdbx_strand_id
1 'polypeptide(L)' 'MPAMWPLELQQAVIDWFVAWRRRRLYQRLLRLSDRQLRMRDLSRPRLIEKLQMPLRQAVQEQRCRRGG' A
#
# COMPACT_ATOMS: atom_id res chain seq x y z
N MET A 1 30.57 -10.89 -13.35
CA MET A 1 29.47 -10.02 -12.84
C MET A 1 28.19 -10.84 -12.83
N PRO A 2 27.62 -11.27 -11.68
CA PRO A 2 26.48 -12.17 -11.74
C PRO A 2 25.18 -11.37 -11.81
N ALA A 3 24.40 -11.65 -12.85
CA ALA A 3 22.99 -11.29 -12.96
C ALA A 3 22.19 -12.06 -11.89
N MET A 4 22.10 -11.51 -10.68
CA MET A 4 21.15 -11.99 -9.67
C MET A 4 19.75 -11.49 -10.04
N TRP A 5 19.11 -12.13 -11.03
CA TRP A 5 17.86 -11.63 -11.62
C TRP A 5 16.75 -12.68 -11.80
N PRO A 6 16.39 -13.39 -10.71
CA PRO A 6 14.99 -13.78 -10.53
C PRO A 6 14.39 -13.29 -9.20
N LEU A 7 15.19 -13.23 -8.13
CA LEU A 7 14.69 -12.98 -6.78
C LEU A 7 14.26 -11.53 -6.57
N GLU A 8 15.07 -10.56 -7.00
CA GLU A 8 14.75 -9.12 -6.95
C GLU A 8 13.46 -8.78 -7.69
N LEU A 9 13.23 -9.45 -8.83
CA LEU A 9 12.04 -9.24 -9.67
C LEU A 9 10.80 -9.86 -9.02
N GLN A 10 10.94 -11.05 -8.44
CA GLN A 10 9.89 -11.68 -7.66
C GLN A 10 9.53 -10.83 -6.43
N GLN A 11 10.53 -10.29 -5.73
CA GLN A 11 10.33 -9.37 -4.61
C GLN A 11 9.58 -8.11 -5.05
N ALA A 12 9.97 -7.53 -6.20
CA ALA A 12 9.32 -6.35 -6.75
C ALA A 12 7.85 -6.60 -7.11
N VAL A 13 7.54 -7.76 -7.70
CA VAL A 13 6.15 -8.17 -8.02
C VAL A 13 5.34 -8.38 -6.74
N ILE A 14 5.90 -9.05 -5.72
CA ILE A 14 5.24 -9.27 -4.44
C ILE A 14 4.96 -7.92 -3.75
N ASP A 15 5.96 -7.03 -3.68
CA ASP A 15 5.79 -5.72 -3.05
C ASP A 15 4.75 -4.88 -3.80
N TRP A 16 4.76 -4.92 -5.13
CA TRP A 16 3.75 -4.25 -5.94
C TRP A 16 2.35 -4.82 -5.70
N PHE A 17 2.21 -6.14 -5.61
CA PHE A 17 0.94 -6.81 -5.33
C PHE A 17 0.41 -6.47 -3.93
N VAL A 18 1.29 -6.45 -2.92
CA VAL A 18 0.92 -6.06 -1.54
C VAL A 18 0.47 -4.61 -1.49
N ALA A 19 1.21 -3.69 -2.13
CA ALA A 19 0.85 -2.28 -2.22
C ALA A 19 -0.50 -2.08 -2.94
N TRP A 20 -0.71 -2.78 -4.05
CA TRP A 20 -1.98 -2.77 -4.79
C TRP A 20 -3.13 -3.32 -3.95
N ARG A 21 -2.93 -4.43 -3.24
CA ARG A 21 -3.95 -5.03 -2.36
C ARG A 21 -4.35 -4.09 -1.23
N ARG A 22 -3.37 -3.41 -0.60
CA ARG A 22 -3.63 -2.36 0.41
C ARG A 22 -4.45 -1.21 -0.18
N ARG A 23 -4.11 -0.74 -1.37
CA ARG A 23 -4.86 0.31 -2.08
C ARG A 23 -6.30 -0.10 -2.35
N ARG A 24 -6.52 -1.34 -2.77
CA ARG A 24 -7.87 -1.90 -3.00
C ARG A 24 -8.67 -2.03 -1.70
N LEU A 25 -8.02 -2.34 -0.57
CA LEU A 25 -8.65 -2.32 0.75
C LEU A 25 -9.06 -0.90 1.16
N TYR A 26 -8.21 0.11 0.97
CA TYR A 26 -8.57 1.50 1.24
C TYR A 26 -9.76 1.98 0.38
N GLN A 27 -9.82 1.58 -0.90
CA GLN A 27 -11.00 1.85 -1.74
C GLN A 27 -12.26 1.16 -1.23
N ARG A 28 -12.16 -0.07 -0.72
CA ARG A 28 -13.31 -0.74 -0.08
C ARG A 28 -13.71 -0.05 1.22
N LEU A 29 -12.76 0.43 2.02
CA LEU A 29 -13.03 1.20 3.23
C LEU A 29 -13.70 2.54 2.91
N LEU A 30 -13.37 3.19 1.79
CA LEU A 30 -14.07 4.40 1.32
C LEU A 30 -15.53 4.17 0.92
N ARG A 31 -15.92 2.92 0.64
CA ARG A 31 -17.32 2.52 0.42
C ARG A 31 -18.10 2.35 1.72
N LEU A 32 -17.42 2.26 2.88
CA LEU A 32 -18.10 2.25 4.18
C LEU A 32 -18.66 3.63 4.49
N SER A 33 -19.73 3.65 5.27
CA SER A 33 -20.35 4.89 5.73
C SER A 33 -19.40 5.64 6.67
N ASP A 34 -19.41 6.97 6.63
CA ASP A 34 -18.58 7.83 7.51
C ASP A 34 -18.73 7.50 9.00
N ARG A 35 -19.91 7.03 9.43
CA ARG A 35 -20.16 6.56 10.80
C ARG A 35 -19.32 5.34 11.18
N GLN A 36 -19.19 4.36 10.28
CA GLN A 36 -18.40 3.14 10.50
C GLN A 36 -16.89 3.42 10.45
N LEU A 37 -16.48 4.39 9.65
CA LEU A 37 -15.10 4.87 9.62
C LEU A 37 -14.74 5.56 10.93
N ARG A 38 -15.61 6.47 11.43
CA ARG A 38 -15.43 7.13 12.74
C ARG A 38 -15.38 6.14 13.91
N MET A 39 -16.18 5.08 13.90
CA MET A 39 -16.12 4.03 14.94
C MET A 39 -14.76 3.33 15.03
N ARG A 40 -13.96 3.36 13.95
CA ARG A 40 -12.64 2.72 13.88
C ARG A 40 -11.50 3.74 13.90
N ASP A 41 -11.78 4.97 14.33
CA ASP A 41 -10.84 6.11 14.31
C ASP A 41 -10.22 6.37 12.92
N LEU A 42 -10.94 5.98 11.87
CA LEU A 42 -10.52 6.13 10.48
C LEU A 42 -11.18 7.36 9.90
N SER A 43 -10.36 8.31 9.42
CA SER A 43 -10.87 9.49 8.71
C SER A 43 -10.87 9.24 7.21
N ARG A 44 -12.02 9.47 6.56
CA ARG A 44 -12.16 9.47 5.10
C ARG A 44 -11.10 10.32 4.36
N PRO A 45 -10.77 11.55 4.80
CA PRO A 45 -9.71 12.34 4.17
C PRO A 45 -8.33 11.69 4.29
N ARG A 46 -7.99 11.07 5.43
CA ARG A 46 -6.73 10.32 5.59
C ARG A 46 -6.66 9.10 4.66
N LEU A 47 -7.79 8.42 4.43
CA LEU A 47 -7.86 7.33 3.46
C LEU A 47 -7.67 7.81 2.01
N ILE A 48 -8.24 8.97 1.66
CA ILE A 48 -8.08 9.58 0.34
C ILE A 48 -6.63 10.02 0.14
N GLU A 49 -6.00 10.64 1.13
CA GLU A 49 -4.60 11.04 1.11
C GLU A 49 -3.67 9.82 0.89
N LYS A 50 -3.89 8.72 1.63
CA LYS A 50 -3.20 7.44 1.43
C LYS A 50 -3.45 6.83 0.05
N LEU A 51 -4.58 7.12 -0.58
CA LEU A 51 -4.91 6.69 -1.93
C LEU A 51 -4.29 7.57 -3.02
N GLN A 52 -4.16 8.87 -2.78
CA GLN A 52 -3.49 9.80 -3.69
C GLN A 52 -1.98 9.56 -3.72
N MET A 53 -1.41 8.99 -2.66
CA MET A 53 -0.02 8.55 -2.65
C MET A 53 0.25 7.57 -3.82
N PRO A 54 1.27 7.83 -4.66
CA PRO A 54 1.63 6.95 -5.75
C PRO A 54 2.10 5.59 -5.22
N LEU A 55 1.69 4.51 -5.89
CA LEU A 55 2.07 3.14 -5.51
C LEU A 55 3.57 2.95 -5.36
N ARG A 56 4.39 3.67 -6.16
CA ARG A 56 5.85 3.69 -6.01
C ARG A 56 6.30 4.16 -4.63
N GLN A 57 5.72 5.23 -4.08
CA GLN A 57 6.05 5.71 -2.74
C GLN A 57 5.63 4.70 -1.67
N ALA A 58 4.47 4.08 -1.81
CA ALA A 58 4.03 3.04 -0.87
C ALA A 58 4.94 1.80 -0.87
N VAL A 59 5.42 1.38 -2.05
CA VAL A 59 6.41 0.29 -2.19
C VAL A 59 7.76 0.72 -1.61
N GLN A 60 8.20 1.95 -1.84
CA GLN A 60 9.44 2.49 -1.28
C GLN A 60 9.40 2.51 0.26
N GLU A 61 8.32 3.02 0.84
CA GLU A 61 8.10 3.05 2.30
C GLU A 61 8.08 1.63 2.89
N GLN A 62 7.49 0.67 2.17
CA GLN A 62 7.48 -0.73 2.56
C GLN A 62 8.87 -1.39 2.50
N ARG A 63 9.69 -1.04 1.49
CA ARG A 63 11.09 -1.48 1.39
C ARG A 63 11.94 -0.88 2.51
N CYS A 64 11.79 0.42 2.78
CA CYS A 64 12.50 1.07 3.89
C CYS A 64 12.14 0.46 5.25
N ARG A 65 10.88 0.04 5.47
CA ARG A 65 10.47 -0.68 6.69
C ARG A 65 11.00 -2.10 6.82
N ARG A 66 11.38 -2.77 5.73
CA ARG A 66 11.92 -4.15 5.74
C ARG A 66 13.44 -4.20 5.84
N GLY A 67 14.13 -3.13 5.46
CA GLY A 67 15.59 -3.04 5.47
C GLY A 67 16.19 -2.28 6.66
N GLY A 68 15.44 -2.15 7.76
CA GLY A 68 15.90 -1.55 9.02
C GLY A 68 15.99 -2.57 10.13
#